data_AF-A0A4P5QTA9-F1
#
_entry.id   AF-A0A4P5QTA9-F1
#
_cell.length_a   1.000
_cell.length_b   1.000
_cell.length_c   1.000
_cell.angle_alpha   90.00
_cell.angle_beta   90.00
_cell.angle_gamma   90.00
#
_symmetry.space_group_name_H-M   'P 1'
#
loop_
_entity.id
_entity.type
_entity.pdbx_description
1 polymer ?
#
loop_
_entity_poly.entity_id
_entity_poly.type
_entity_poly.pdbx_seq_one_letter_code
_entity_poly.pdbx_strand_id
1 'polypeptide(L)'
;MLAGSSAHAQPSTKGADDAIARIEKLGGAVRKISQGSDALEVDLQGSTAADADLKDLVLLNDVQVIRLNETKIGDAGLEHVGKVATLKRLFLDKTAVTDAGLSNLDGLKNLEFLNLYGTAVGDAGLEHLKKIVSLKTIIVTESKVSANGADAFRKTNPKLQVIPNLAQDRDQAVAAWKAAKTLLENAKAGLDAAGKEEAELTPKIAMLKAEAEAANKKSAEVKKKADDAKKVIEEANTQATALKKATEELKKQLMMNPSDAKLKEQFERQSARMEAAVKEALLLKRTFDEAQAAALASMTQAKELGQMADRAGKAKKRADEAQKCFEAMRLLEEYNRTVLEKLSLQ
;
A
#
# COMPACT_ATOMS: atom_id res chain seq x y z
N MET A 1 25.52 51.82 44.08
CA MET A 1 25.70 52.77 42.96
C MET A 1 26.01 51.96 41.71
N LEU A 2 25.15 52.13 40.70
CA LEU A 2 25.31 51.93 39.25
C LEU A 2 25.79 50.57 38.72
N ALA A 3 24.81 49.83 38.20
CA ALA A 3 24.96 48.79 37.19
C ALA A 3 25.40 49.42 35.85
N GLY A 4 26.43 48.86 35.22
CA GLY A 4 26.83 49.17 33.85
C GLY A 4 25.92 48.44 32.86
N SER A 5 25.00 49.18 32.24
CA SER A 5 24.22 48.73 31.10
C SER A 5 25.06 48.89 29.84
N SER A 6 25.33 47.78 29.13
CA SER A 6 25.89 47.80 27.78
C SER A 6 24.78 48.21 26.81
N ALA A 7 24.70 49.49 26.53
CA ALA A 7 23.79 50.05 25.53
C ALA A 7 24.32 49.70 24.12
N HIS A 8 23.65 48.79 23.42
CA HIS A 8 23.71 48.74 21.97
C HIS A 8 23.02 50.01 21.44
N ALA A 9 23.81 51.02 21.08
CA ALA A 9 23.30 52.23 20.45
C ALA A 9 22.61 51.87 19.13
N GLN A 10 21.34 52.26 18.97
CA GLN A 10 20.64 52.08 17.69
C GLN A 10 21.34 52.90 16.60
N PRO A 11 21.55 52.34 15.40
CA PRO A 11 22.07 53.08 14.25
C PRO A 11 21.23 54.33 13.97
N SER A 12 21.88 55.47 13.72
CA SER A 12 21.19 56.68 13.26
C SER A 12 20.49 56.40 11.92
N THR A 13 19.29 56.96 11.70
CA THR A 13 18.49 56.77 10.47
C THR A 13 19.30 57.03 9.19
N LYS A 14 20.14 58.09 9.19
CA LYS A 14 21.03 58.41 8.06
C LYS A 14 22.03 57.29 7.72
N GLY A 15 22.56 56.59 8.73
CA GLY A 15 23.51 55.50 8.54
C GLY A 15 22.87 54.24 7.94
N ALA A 16 21.62 53.97 8.28
CA ALA A 16 20.84 52.89 7.68
C ALA A 16 20.48 53.21 6.21
N ASP A 17 20.06 54.44 5.92
CA ASP A 17 19.75 54.86 4.54
C ASP A 17 20.98 54.79 3.62
N ASP A 18 22.14 55.23 4.10
CA ASP A 18 23.40 55.15 3.37
C ASP A 18 23.82 53.68 3.13
N ALA A 19 23.55 52.78 4.08
CA ALA A 19 23.82 51.34 3.94
C ALA A 19 22.91 50.70 2.88
N ILE A 20 21.61 51.06 2.87
CA ILE A 20 20.65 50.60 1.87
C ILE A 20 21.12 51.03 0.47
N ALA A 21 21.48 52.30 0.28
CA ALA A 21 21.94 52.81 -1.01
C ALA A 21 23.22 52.09 -1.50
N ARG A 22 24.13 51.71 -0.59
CA ARG A 22 25.32 50.91 -0.96
C ARG A 22 24.96 49.50 -1.37
N ILE A 23 24.05 48.83 -0.66
CA ILE A 23 23.53 47.50 -1.01
C ILE A 23 22.85 47.53 -2.39
N GLU A 24 22.02 48.54 -2.66
CA GLU A 24 21.33 48.69 -3.94
C GLU A 24 22.30 48.95 -5.11
N LYS A 25 23.36 49.72 -4.87
CA LYS A 25 24.42 49.97 -5.87
C LYS A 25 25.16 48.69 -6.26
N LEU A 26 25.25 47.71 -5.37
CA LEU A 26 25.82 46.38 -5.65
C LEU A 26 24.85 45.48 -6.44
N GLY A 27 23.64 45.95 -6.73
CA GLY A 27 22.57 45.16 -7.33
C GLY A 27 21.77 44.34 -6.32
N GLY A 28 21.97 44.60 -5.01
CA GLY A 28 21.15 44.03 -3.95
C GLY A 28 19.84 44.80 -3.72
N ALA A 29 19.04 44.33 -2.78
CA ALA A 29 17.82 45.00 -2.36
C ALA A 29 17.58 44.84 -0.85
N VAL A 30 17.02 45.88 -0.24
CA VAL A 30 16.56 45.85 1.16
C VAL A 30 15.06 46.13 1.18
N ARG A 31 14.28 45.22 1.77
CA ARG A 31 12.81 45.27 1.74
C ARG A 31 12.22 44.99 3.12
N LYS A 32 11.08 45.60 3.44
CA LYS A 32 10.29 45.21 4.62
C LYS A 32 9.63 43.85 4.37
N ILE A 33 9.66 42.98 5.37
CA ILE A 33 9.13 41.61 5.25
C ILE A 33 7.60 41.58 5.28
N SER A 34 6.95 42.50 6.01
CA SER A 34 5.50 42.58 6.10
C SER A 34 5.01 44.01 6.33
N GLN A 35 3.74 44.25 5.96
CA GLN A 35 3.10 45.55 6.17
C GLN A 35 2.97 45.83 7.67
N GLY A 36 3.45 47.00 8.12
CA GLY A 36 3.39 47.42 9.52
C GLY A 36 4.50 46.86 10.43
N SER A 37 5.49 46.15 9.88
CA SER A 37 6.71 45.74 10.59
C SER A 37 7.94 46.47 10.03
N ASP A 38 8.91 46.77 10.89
CA ASP A 38 10.22 47.28 10.48
C ASP A 38 11.23 46.17 10.19
N ALA A 39 10.82 44.91 10.26
CA ALA A 39 11.68 43.77 9.97
C ALA A 39 12.13 43.77 8.50
N LEU A 40 13.44 43.63 8.28
CA LEU A 40 14.07 43.74 6.96
C LEU A 40 14.51 42.39 6.42
N GLU A 41 14.30 42.21 5.11
CA GLU A 41 14.99 41.25 4.25
C GLU A 41 16.09 41.99 3.48
N VAL A 42 17.31 41.45 3.51
CA VAL A 42 18.41 41.86 2.63
C VAL A 42 18.64 40.75 1.61
N ASP A 43 18.53 41.10 0.33
CA ASP A 43 18.68 40.19 -0.79
C ASP A 43 19.84 40.61 -1.67
N LEU A 44 20.86 39.76 -1.74
CA LEU A 44 22.06 39.96 -2.53
C LEU A 44 22.19 38.91 -3.64
N GLN A 45 21.14 38.13 -3.91
CA GLN A 45 21.14 37.20 -5.03
C GLN A 45 21.33 37.97 -6.35
N GLY A 46 22.26 37.50 -7.19
CA GLY A 46 22.57 38.16 -8.47
C GLY A 46 23.32 39.49 -8.35
N SER A 47 23.68 39.91 -7.14
CA SER A 47 24.47 41.11 -6.89
C SER A 47 25.96 40.88 -7.20
N THR A 48 26.74 41.97 -7.24
CA THR A 48 28.20 41.94 -7.35
C THR A 48 28.90 41.96 -5.98
N ALA A 49 28.18 41.77 -4.89
CA ALA A 49 28.71 41.89 -3.54
C ALA A 49 29.81 40.84 -3.23
N ALA A 50 30.83 41.29 -2.52
CA ALA A 50 31.89 40.46 -1.94
C ALA A 50 31.84 40.52 -0.40
N ASP A 51 32.64 39.69 0.27
CA ASP A 51 32.63 39.54 1.74
C ASP A 51 32.71 40.87 2.49
N ALA A 52 33.58 41.78 2.04
CA ALA A 52 33.80 43.08 2.68
C ALA A 52 32.59 44.04 2.58
N ASP A 53 31.68 43.81 1.63
CA ASP A 53 30.49 44.63 1.45
C ASP A 53 29.42 44.30 2.51
N LEU A 54 29.46 43.11 3.11
CA LEU A 54 28.51 42.70 4.15
C LEU A 54 28.66 43.47 5.47
N LYS A 55 29.71 44.28 5.63
CA LYS A 55 29.90 45.14 6.81
C LYS A 55 28.73 46.10 7.05
N ASP A 56 27.97 46.43 6.03
CA ASP A 56 26.85 47.36 6.12
C ASP A 56 25.59 46.72 6.73
N LEU A 57 25.52 45.39 6.81
CA LEU A 57 24.37 44.67 7.38
C LEU A 57 24.10 45.06 8.85
N VAL A 58 25.14 45.38 9.61
CA VAL A 58 25.03 45.78 11.03
C VAL A 58 24.52 47.20 11.24
N LEU A 59 24.46 48.01 10.16
CA LEU A 59 23.91 49.37 10.19
C LEU A 59 22.40 49.39 10.00
N LEU A 60 21.82 48.27 9.55
CA LEU A 60 20.39 48.12 9.31
C LEU A 60 19.68 47.70 10.61
N ASN A 61 18.47 48.22 10.81
CA ASN A 61 17.64 47.87 11.95
C ASN A 61 16.80 46.60 11.65
N ASP A 62 16.71 45.69 12.62
CA ASP A 62 15.84 44.50 12.59
C ASP A 62 15.91 43.65 11.29
N VAL A 63 17.12 43.33 10.82
CA VAL A 63 17.29 42.39 9.70
C VAL A 63 16.97 40.98 10.17
N GLN A 64 15.92 40.37 9.61
CA GLN A 64 15.47 39.02 9.97
C GLN A 64 15.70 37.98 8.87
N VAL A 65 15.89 38.42 7.63
CA VAL A 65 16.18 37.52 6.50
C VAL A 65 17.37 38.05 5.71
N ILE A 66 18.35 37.19 5.45
CA ILE A 66 19.48 37.48 4.57
C ILE A 66 19.55 36.40 3.49
N ARG A 67 19.54 36.83 2.22
CA ARG A 67 19.71 35.97 1.04
C ARG A 67 21.05 36.24 0.37
N LEU A 68 21.95 35.27 0.47
CA LEU A 68 23.27 35.29 -0.16
C LEU A 68 23.41 34.15 -1.17
N ASN A 69 22.32 33.47 -1.49
CA ASN A 69 22.33 32.32 -2.38
C ASN A 69 22.86 32.68 -3.77
N GLU A 70 23.65 31.78 -4.34
CA GLU A 70 24.30 31.93 -5.65
C GLU A 70 25.22 33.16 -5.77
N THR A 71 25.84 33.58 -4.66
CA THR A 71 26.86 34.65 -4.64
C THR A 71 28.27 34.08 -4.44
N LYS A 72 29.29 34.94 -4.59
CA LYS A 72 30.70 34.59 -4.32
C LYS A 72 31.09 34.72 -2.84
N ILE A 73 30.13 34.95 -1.95
CA ILE A 73 30.39 35.13 -0.53
C ILE A 73 31.00 33.85 0.05
N GLY A 74 32.01 34.02 0.89
CA GLY A 74 32.73 32.96 1.59
C GLY A 74 32.75 33.16 3.10
N ASP A 75 33.67 32.46 3.76
CA ASP A 75 33.75 32.42 5.22
C ASP A 75 33.98 33.81 5.86
N ALA A 76 34.75 34.68 5.19
CA ALA A 76 35.01 36.04 5.68
C ALA A 76 33.73 36.91 5.68
N GLY A 77 32.80 36.67 4.75
CA GLY A 77 31.51 37.36 4.74
C GLY A 77 30.66 36.99 5.96
N LEU A 78 30.77 35.75 6.45
CA LEU A 78 30.00 35.30 7.63
C LEU A 78 30.43 35.98 8.93
N GLU A 79 31.63 36.56 9.01
CA GLU A 79 32.04 37.40 10.16
C GLU A 79 31.13 38.62 10.34
N HIS A 80 30.60 39.17 9.23
CA HIS A 80 29.67 40.27 9.25
C HIS A 80 28.24 39.80 9.52
N VAL A 81 27.83 38.69 8.88
CA VAL A 81 26.50 38.09 9.09
C VAL A 81 26.30 37.68 10.55
N GLY A 82 27.32 37.10 11.19
CA GLY A 82 27.29 36.68 12.60
C GLY A 82 27.00 37.80 13.61
N LYS A 83 27.14 39.06 13.21
CA LYS A 83 26.86 40.25 14.04
C LYS A 83 25.40 40.72 13.96
N VAL A 84 24.61 40.16 13.05
CA VAL A 84 23.20 40.52 12.85
C VAL A 84 22.32 39.71 13.82
N ALA A 85 22.29 40.10 15.09
CA ALA A 85 21.64 39.33 16.16
C ALA A 85 20.12 39.11 15.98
N THR A 86 19.46 39.91 15.15
CA THR A 86 18.03 39.79 14.82
C THR A 86 17.72 38.73 13.76
N LEU A 87 18.75 38.15 13.13
CA LEU A 87 18.61 37.25 11.99
C LEU A 87 17.84 35.97 12.36
N LYS A 88 16.83 35.65 11.56
CA LYS A 88 15.99 34.44 11.71
C LYS A 88 16.15 33.45 10.56
N ARG A 89 16.45 33.93 9.34
CA ARG A 89 16.59 33.08 8.15
C ARG A 89 17.82 33.49 7.36
N LEU A 90 18.69 32.53 7.08
CA LEU A 90 19.90 32.73 6.30
C LEU A 90 19.96 31.73 5.14
N PHE A 91 20.09 32.25 3.92
CA PHE A 91 20.24 31.46 2.71
C PHE A 91 21.68 31.57 2.20
N LEU A 92 22.43 30.47 2.25
CA LEU A 92 23.83 30.36 1.79
C LEU A 92 23.98 29.37 0.65
N ASP A 93 22.88 28.95 0.01
CA ASP A 93 22.95 27.91 -0.99
C ASP A 93 23.82 28.30 -2.18
N LYS A 94 24.69 27.37 -2.60
CA LYS A 94 25.70 27.53 -3.64
C LYS A 94 26.66 28.71 -3.42
N THR A 95 27.02 29.00 -2.17
CA THR A 95 28.08 29.96 -1.82
C THR A 95 29.42 29.25 -1.59
N ALA A 96 30.50 30.03 -1.42
CA ALA A 96 31.85 29.50 -1.15
C ALA A 96 32.11 29.19 0.34
N VAL A 97 31.05 29.15 1.15
CA VAL A 97 31.13 28.89 2.60
C VAL A 97 31.59 27.44 2.88
N THR A 98 32.45 27.32 3.89
CA THR A 98 33.00 26.07 4.42
C THR A 98 32.70 25.92 5.92
N ASP A 99 33.19 24.83 6.52
CA ASP A 99 33.09 24.60 7.97
C ASP A 99 33.61 25.77 8.81
N ALA A 100 34.70 26.41 8.35
CA ALA A 100 35.32 27.51 9.09
C ALA A 100 34.40 28.72 9.21
N GLY A 101 33.64 29.06 8.17
CA GLY A 101 32.71 30.18 8.17
C GLY A 101 31.56 30.02 9.15
N LEU A 102 31.08 28.78 9.38
CA LEU A 102 29.97 28.53 10.30
C LEU A 102 30.30 28.86 11.76
N SER A 103 31.58 28.86 12.14
CA SER A 103 32.01 29.27 13.48
C SER A 103 31.66 30.73 13.81
N ASN A 104 31.49 31.57 12.79
CA ASN A 104 31.08 32.97 12.96
C ASN A 104 29.58 33.12 13.29
N LEU A 105 28.78 32.07 13.18
CA LEU A 105 27.33 32.13 13.39
C LEU A 105 26.90 31.84 14.84
N ASP A 106 27.84 31.47 15.72
CA ASP A 106 27.58 31.08 17.13
C ASP A 106 26.74 32.11 17.93
N GLY A 107 26.81 33.38 17.55
CA GLY A 107 26.10 34.51 18.17
C GLY A 107 24.63 34.66 17.75
N LEU A 108 24.18 33.99 16.68
CA LEU A 108 22.85 34.18 16.09
C LEU A 108 21.75 33.43 16.84
N LYS A 109 21.45 33.86 18.07
CA LYS A 109 20.51 33.17 18.96
C LYS A 109 19.05 33.12 18.48
N ASN A 110 18.70 33.89 17.45
CA ASN A 110 17.36 33.91 16.86
C ASN A 110 17.26 33.17 15.52
N LEU A 111 18.34 32.56 15.03
CA LEU A 111 18.36 31.90 13.73
C LEU A 111 17.50 30.62 13.75
N GLU A 112 16.44 30.59 12.95
CA GLU A 112 15.49 29.49 12.88
C GLU A 112 15.66 28.64 11.61
N PHE A 113 16.15 29.23 10.52
CA PHE A 113 16.31 28.57 9.23
C PHE A 113 17.70 28.85 8.62
N LEU A 114 18.38 27.80 8.19
CA LEU A 114 19.67 27.89 7.50
C LEU A 114 19.69 26.99 6.25
N ASN A 115 19.94 27.56 5.09
CA ASN A 115 20.14 26.80 3.85
C ASN A 115 21.62 26.71 3.50
N LEU A 116 22.18 25.49 3.50
CA LEU A 116 23.56 25.16 3.12
C LEU A 116 23.63 24.33 1.83
N TYR A 117 22.55 24.28 1.05
CA TYR A 117 22.49 23.49 -0.18
C TYR A 117 23.68 23.81 -1.09
N GLY A 118 24.40 22.79 -1.57
CA GLY A 118 25.50 22.97 -2.53
C GLY A 118 26.72 23.75 -2.00
N THR A 119 26.92 23.82 -0.68
CA THR A 119 28.12 24.44 -0.05
C THR A 119 29.21 23.40 0.22
N ALA A 120 30.41 23.83 0.61
CA ALA A 120 31.50 22.92 0.97
C ALA A 120 31.50 22.50 2.45
N VAL A 121 30.43 22.81 3.20
CA VAL A 121 30.26 22.46 4.62
C VAL A 121 30.14 20.95 4.79
N GLY A 122 30.85 20.39 5.76
CA GLY A 122 30.76 19.01 6.21
C GLY A 122 30.37 18.87 7.68
N ASP A 123 30.60 17.68 8.23
CA ASP A 123 30.20 17.33 9.60
C ASP A 123 30.83 18.25 10.66
N ALA A 124 32.07 18.73 10.43
CA ALA A 124 32.76 19.62 11.34
C ALA A 124 32.06 20.99 11.46
N GLY A 125 31.49 21.51 10.36
CA GLY A 125 30.74 22.76 10.37
C GLY A 125 29.47 22.70 11.23
N LEU A 126 28.80 21.54 11.27
CA LEU A 126 27.60 21.33 12.09
C LEU A 126 27.88 21.42 13.60
N GLU A 127 29.12 21.14 14.05
CA GLU A 127 29.50 21.25 15.45
C GLU A 127 29.35 22.69 15.98
N HIS A 128 29.63 23.69 15.14
CA HIS A 128 29.47 25.11 15.48
C HIS A 128 27.98 25.46 15.69
N LEU A 129 27.10 24.90 14.86
CA LEU A 129 25.67 25.19 14.89
C LEU A 129 24.94 24.64 16.11
N LYS A 130 25.54 23.71 16.88
CA LYS A 130 24.92 23.12 18.09
C LYS A 130 24.56 24.16 19.15
N LYS A 131 25.23 25.32 19.15
CA LYS A 131 24.97 26.43 20.09
C LYS A 131 23.78 27.31 19.69
N ILE A 132 23.20 27.08 18.52
CA ILE A 132 22.07 27.82 17.95
C ILE A 132 20.79 27.00 18.23
N VAL A 133 20.35 27.00 19.49
CA VAL A 133 19.22 26.19 19.96
C VAL A 133 17.87 26.58 19.34
N SER A 134 17.79 27.76 18.72
CA SER A 134 16.62 28.27 18.00
C SER A 134 16.46 27.68 16.61
N LEU A 135 17.47 26.99 16.08
CA LEU A 135 17.42 26.43 14.73
C LEU A 135 16.32 25.37 14.65
N LYS A 136 15.39 25.57 13.71
CA LYS A 136 14.22 24.70 13.46
C LYS A 136 14.42 23.89 12.19
N THR A 137 15.07 24.46 11.18
CA THR A 137 15.30 23.79 9.89
C THR A 137 16.68 24.11 9.35
N ILE A 138 17.39 23.08 8.90
CA ILE A 138 18.63 23.19 8.14
C ILE A 138 18.54 22.33 6.88
N ILE A 139 18.97 22.88 5.75
CA ILE A 139 19.09 22.15 4.48
C ILE A 139 20.57 21.92 4.21
N VAL A 140 20.97 20.66 4.04
CA VAL A 140 22.35 20.24 3.81
C VAL A 140 22.52 19.42 2.53
N THR A 141 21.47 19.31 1.70
CA THR A 141 21.51 18.60 0.41
C THR A 141 22.64 19.13 -0.47
N GLU A 142 23.40 18.24 -1.13
CA GLU A 142 24.57 18.61 -1.96
C GLU A 142 25.71 19.33 -1.21
N SER A 143 25.71 19.33 0.13
CA SER A 143 26.89 19.69 0.91
C SER A 143 27.81 18.47 1.14
N LYS A 144 28.87 18.65 1.93
CA LYS A 144 29.75 17.56 2.38
C LYS A 144 29.32 16.94 3.72
N VAL A 145 28.16 17.30 4.24
CA VAL A 145 27.59 16.69 5.44
C VAL A 145 27.25 15.23 5.14
N SER A 146 27.81 14.30 5.91
CA SER A 146 27.51 12.88 5.80
C SER A 146 26.15 12.56 6.42
N ALA A 147 25.56 11.42 6.05
CA ALA A 147 24.35 10.92 6.71
C ALA A 147 24.53 10.82 8.24
N ASN A 148 25.69 10.33 8.69
CA ASN A 148 26.01 10.21 10.12
C ASN A 148 26.10 11.58 10.81
N GLY A 149 26.70 12.57 10.16
CA GLY A 149 26.79 13.93 10.68
C GLY A 149 25.42 14.60 10.80
N ALA A 150 24.59 14.48 9.76
CA ALA A 150 23.21 14.97 9.78
C ALA A 150 22.38 14.33 10.91
N ASP A 151 22.52 13.02 11.12
CA ASP A 151 21.82 12.30 12.20
C ASP A 151 22.32 12.70 13.59
N ALA A 152 23.64 12.81 13.76
CA ALA A 152 24.23 13.26 15.02
C ALA A 152 23.76 14.67 15.35
N PHE A 153 23.69 15.56 14.36
CA PHE A 153 23.19 16.92 14.52
C PHE A 153 21.70 16.95 14.85
N ARG A 154 20.87 16.15 14.17
CA ARG A 154 19.43 16.02 14.48
C ARG A 154 19.18 15.61 15.94
N LYS A 155 20.02 14.76 16.52
CA LYS A 155 19.91 14.31 17.92
C LYS A 155 20.14 15.43 18.95
N THR A 156 20.75 16.54 18.55
CA THR A 156 20.99 17.67 19.46
C THR A 156 19.70 18.42 19.83
N ASN A 157 18.68 18.37 18.95
CA ASN A 157 17.38 18.97 19.20
C ASN A 157 16.29 18.14 18.50
N PRO A 158 15.43 17.42 19.25
CA PRO A 158 14.37 16.58 18.66
C PRO A 158 13.36 17.34 17.76
N LYS A 159 13.29 18.67 17.85
CA LYS A 159 12.41 19.51 17.01
C LYS A 159 13.11 20.03 15.75
N LEU A 160 14.44 19.90 15.65
CA LEU A 160 15.22 20.34 14.50
C LEU A 160 14.98 19.41 13.31
N GLN A 161 14.64 20.01 12.17
CA GLN A 161 14.54 19.33 10.89
C GLN A 161 15.85 19.49 10.12
N VAL A 162 16.54 18.38 9.88
CA VAL A 162 17.70 18.32 8.98
C VAL A 162 17.22 17.70 7.68
N ILE A 163 17.38 18.43 6.57
CA ILE A 163 16.91 18.04 5.24
C ILE A 163 18.12 17.78 4.34
N PRO A 164 18.25 16.59 3.72
CA PRO A 164 17.32 15.46 3.76
C PRO A 164 17.47 14.62 5.05
N ASN A 165 16.48 13.80 5.36
CA ASN A 165 16.53 12.88 6.51
C ASN A 165 17.08 11.51 6.07
N LEU A 166 18.37 11.46 5.75
CA LEU A 166 19.01 10.29 5.15
C LEU A 166 18.87 9.00 5.98
N ALA A 167 18.88 9.07 7.32
CA ALA A 167 18.60 7.89 8.15
C ALA A 167 17.20 7.35 7.95
N GLN A 168 16.18 8.22 8.02
CA GLN A 168 14.81 7.79 7.85
C GLN A 168 14.59 7.24 6.44
N ASP A 169 15.14 7.92 5.43
CA ASP A 169 15.06 7.49 4.04
C ASP A 169 15.72 6.11 3.86
N ARG A 170 16.87 5.88 4.51
CA ARG A 170 17.56 4.58 4.54
C ARG A 170 16.75 3.50 5.25
N ASP A 171 16.19 3.79 6.43
CA ASP A 171 15.36 2.83 7.18
C ASP A 171 14.13 2.41 6.35
N GLN A 172 13.49 3.37 5.68
CA GLN A 172 12.38 3.11 4.76
C GLN A 172 12.83 2.27 3.56
N ALA A 173 13.98 2.56 2.96
CA ALA A 173 14.53 1.78 1.86
C ALA A 173 14.87 0.33 2.27
N VAL A 174 15.44 0.14 3.45
CA VAL A 174 15.70 -1.20 4.02
C VAL A 174 14.40 -1.98 4.20
N ALA A 175 13.37 -1.34 4.76
CA ALA A 175 12.06 -1.97 4.96
C ALA A 175 11.42 -2.36 3.63
N ALA A 176 11.44 -1.46 2.64
CA ALA A 176 10.89 -1.69 1.31
C ALA A 176 11.63 -2.82 0.57
N TRP A 177 12.96 -2.86 0.65
CA TRP A 177 13.76 -3.93 0.07
C TRP A 177 13.46 -5.29 0.70
N LYS A 178 13.38 -5.37 2.05
CA LYS A 178 13.00 -6.61 2.75
C LYS A 178 11.61 -7.10 2.32
N ALA A 179 10.63 -6.20 2.26
CA ALA A 179 9.28 -6.54 1.81
C ALA A 179 9.27 -7.06 0.36
N ALA A 180 9.99 -6.40 -0.55
CA ALA A 180 10.10 -6.84 -1.94
C ALA A 180 10.76 -8.22 -2.06
N LYS A 181 11.79 -8.50 -1.27
CA LYS A 181 12.44 -9.81 -1.22
C LYS A 181 11.47 -10.92 -0.81
N THR A 182 10.66 -10.70 0.23
CA THR A 182 9.64 -11.67 0.65
C THR A 182 8.57 -11.89 -0.43
N LEU A 183 8.13 -10.82 -1.10
CA LEU A 183 7.19 -10.94 -2.22
C LEU A 183 7.77 -11.74 -3.39
N LEU A 184 9.05 -11.54 -3.70
CA LEU A 184 9.76 -12.29 -4.73
C LEU A 184 9.87 -13.78 -4.39
N GLU A 185 10.18 -14.12 -3.14
CA GLU A 185 10.22 -15.51 -2.66
C GLU A 185 8.83 -16.18 -2.78
N ASN A 186 7.77 -15.48 -2.39
CA ASN A 186 6.40 -15.96 -2.53
C ASN A 186 5.97 -16.12 -4.00
N ALA A 187 6.32 -15.16 -4.86
CA ALA A 187 6.02 -15.23 -6.29
C ALA A 187 6.77 -16.40 -6.96
N LYS A 188 8.01 -16.67 -6.56
CA LYS A 188 8.77 -17.83 -7.02
C LYS A 188 8.09 -19.14 -6.63
N ALA A 189 7.67 -19.27 -5.36
CA ALA A 189 6.94 -20.45 -4.91
C ALA A 189 5.62 -20.65 -5.69
N GLY A 190 4.91 -19.56 -5.99
CA GLY A 190 3.70 -19.58 -6.82
C GLY A 190 3.97 -20.01 -8.27
N LEU A 191 5.05 -19.52 -8.87
CA LEU A 191 5.50 -19.92 -10.20
C LEU A 191 5.86 -21.41 -10.24
N ASP A 192 6.65 -21.89 -9.28
CA ASP A 192 7.03 -23.30 -9.18
C ASP A 192 5.79 -24.21 -9.03
N ALA A 193 4.81 -23.80 -8.23
CA ALA A 193 3.56 -24.53 -8.06
C ALA A 193 2.72 -24.55 -9.34
N ALA A 194 2.57 -23.40 -10.00
CA ALA A 194 1.83 -23.29 -11.26
C ALA A 194 2.48 -24.08 -12.39
N GLY A 195 3.82 -24.07 -12.49
CA GLY A 195 4.57 -24.85 -13.46
C GLY A 195 4.44 -26.36 -13.24
N LYS A 196 4.43 -26.83 -11.98
CA LYS A 196 4.14 -28.24 -11.66
C LYS A 196 2.71 -28.64 -12.08
N GLU A 197 1.72 -27.80 -11.77
CA GLU A 197 0.33 -28.04 -12.17
C GLU A 197 0.17 -28.06 -13.69
N GLU A 198 0.80 -27.14 -14.42
CA GLU A 198 0.79 -27.13 -15.88
C GLU A 198 1.42 -28.40 -16.46
N ALA A 199 2.61 -28.78 -15.98
CA ALA A 199 3.31 -29.97 -16.45
C ALA A 199 2.48 -31.25 -16.22
N GLU A 200 1.77 -31.34 -15.10
CA GLU A 200 0.94 -32.50 -14.78
C GLU A 200 -0.37 -32.54 -15.60
N LEU A 201 -1.06 -31.40 -15.74
CA LEU A 201 -2.40 -31.35 -16.29
C LEU A 201 -2.43 -31.20 -17.81
N THR A 202 -1.44 -30.54 -18.42
CA THR A 202 -1.41 -30.29 -19.87
C THR A 202 -1.55 -31.55 -20.71
N PRO A 203 -0.83 -32.66 -20.42
CA PRO A 203 -1.00 -33.91 -21.16
C PRO A 203 -2.39 -34.55 -20.98
N LYS A 204 -3.07 -34.26 -19.86
CA LYS A 204 -4.35 -34.86 -19.49
C LYS A 204 -5.57 -34.07 -20.00
N ILE A 205 -5.40 -32.89 -20.59
CA ILE A 205 -6.52 -31.99 -20.96
C ILE A 205 -7.54 -32.70 -21.86
N ALA A 206 -7.09 -33.34 -22.94
CA ALA A 206 -8.00 -33.98 -23.90
C ALA A 206 -8.78 -35.13 -23.26
N MET A 207 -8.10 -35.94 -22.44
CA MET A 207 -8.69 -37.05 -21.69
C MET A 207 -9.74 -36.55 -20.69
N LEU A 208 -9.39 -35.58 -19.85
CA LEU A 208 -10.29 -35.04 -18.84
C LEU A 208 -11.53 -34.37 -19.45
N LYS A 209 -11.39 -33.70 -20.61
CA LYS A 209 -12.52 -33.14 -21.34
C LYS A 209 -13.46 -34.24 -21.84
N ALA A 210 -12.91 -35.29 -22.47
CA ALA A 210 -13.70 -36.41 -22.95
C ALA A 210 -14.42 -37.14 -21.81
N GLU A 211 -13.74 -37.35 -20.68
CA GLU A 211 -14.33 -37.95 -19.48
C GLU A 211 -15.45 -37.10 -18.89
N ALA A 212 -15.27 -35.77 -18.82
CA ALA A 212 -16.29 -34.85 -18.35
C ALA A 212 -17.53 -34.84 -19.25
N GLU A 213 -17.34 -34.84 -20.58
CA GLU A 213 -18.44 -34.93 -21.56
C GLU A 213 -19.20 -36.25 -21.42
N ALA A 214 -18.49 -37.37 -21.32
CA ALA A 214 -19.10 -38.68 -21.12
C ALA A 214 -19.88 -38.76 -19.80
N ALA A 215 -19.32 -38.23 -18.71
CA ALA A 215 -19.97 -38.18 -17.41
C ALA A 215 -21.24 -37.30 -17.41
N ASN A 216 -21.20 -36.15 -18.09
CA ASN A 216 -22.37 -35.29 -18.27
C ASN A 216 -23.49 -35.99 -19.04
N LYS A 217 -23.15 -36.69 -20.14
CA LYS A 217 -24.12 -37.46 -20.91
C LYS A 217 -24.77 -38.56 -20.06
N LYS A 218 -23.96 -39.33 -19.35
CA LYS A 218 -24.45 -40.38 -18.43
C LYS A 218 -25.33 -39.79 -17.34
N SER A 219 -24.95 -38.67 -16.76
CA SER A 219 -25.72 -37.97 -15.73
C SER A 219 -27.10 -37.55 -16.24
N ALA A 220 -27.18 -37.00 -17.46
CA ALA A 220 -28.44 -36.63 -18.10
C ALA A 220 -29.34 -37.86 -18.33
N GLU A 221 -28.77 -38.97 -18.79
CA GLU A 221 -29.50 -40.22 -19.01
C GLU A 221 -30.05 -40.81 -17.70
N VAL A 222 -29.23 -40.88 -16.65
CA VAL A 222 -29.65 -41.43 -15.35
C VAL A 222 -30.69 -40.52 -14.67
N LYS A 223 -30.52 -39.20 -14.78
CA LYS A 223 -31.52 -38.23 -14.29
C LYS A 223 -32.87 -38.42 -14.99
N LYS A 224 -32.86 -38.56 -16.32
CA LYS A 224 -34.10 -38.84 -17.08
C LYS A 224 -34.78 -40.12 -16.59
N LYS A 225 -34.02 -41.20 -16.38
CA LYS A 225 -34.57 -42.46 -15.82
C LYS A 225 -35.18 -42.28 -14.43
N ALA A 226 -34.54 -41.48 -13.57
CA ALA A 226 -35.08 -41.18 -12.24
C ALA A 226 -36.38 -40.35 -12.33
N ASP A 227 -36.43 -39.37 -13.24
CA ASP A 227 -37.62 -38.55 -13.50
C ASP A 227 -38.78 -39.41 -14.07
N ASP A 228 -38.47 -40.32 -14.99
CA ASP A 228 -39.44 -41.28 -15.54
C ASP A 228 -39.97 -42.22 -14.44
N ALA A 229 -39.08 -42.77 -13.61
CA ALA A 229 -39.45 -43.63 -12.47
C ALA A 229 -40.32 -42.88 -11.44
N LYS A 230 -40.04 -41.59 -11.22
CA LYS A 230 -40.84 -40.72 -10.33
C LYS A 230 -42.29 -40.62 -10.79
N LYS A 231 -42.51 -40.48 -12.09
CA LYS A 231 -43.86 -40.40 -12.65
C LYS A 231 -44.61 -41.72 -12.47
N VAL A 232 -43.97 -42.84 -12.78
CA VAL A 232 -44.56 -44.19 -12.64
C VAL A 232 -44.96 -44.46 -11.19
N ILE A 233 -44.12 -44.09 -10.22
CA ILE A 233 -44.47 -44.31 -8.83
C ILE A 233 -45.57 -43.38 -8.31
N GLU A 234 -45.64 -42.15 -8.80
CA GLU A 234 -46.71 -41.21 -8.45
C GLU A 234 -48.08 -41.74 -8.91
N GLU A 235 -48.13 -42.34 -10.10
CA GLU A 235 -49.30 -43.04 -10.64
C GLU A 235 -49.65 -44.28 -9.78
N ALA A 236 -48.67 -45.15 -9.49
CA ALA A 236 -48.88 -46.35 -8.68
C ALA A 236 -49.34 -46.02 -7.24
N ASN A 237 -48.78 -44.98 -6.62
CA ASN A 237 -49.20 -44.51 -5.29
C ASN A 237 -50.63 -43.97 -5.32
N THR A 238 -51.01 -43.25 -6.38
CA THR A 238 -52.38 -42.75 -6.57
C THR A 238 -53.36 -43.91 -6.68
N GLN A 239 -53.03 -44.92 -7.49
CA GLN A 239 -53.86 -46.12 -7.64
C GLN A 239 -53.98 -46.92 -6.33
N ALA A 240 -52.87 -47.15 -5.63
CA ALA A 240 -52.87 -47.83 -4.33
C ALA A 240 -53.72 -47.09 -3.29
N THR A 241 -53.66 -45.75 -3.28
CA THR A 241 -54.47 -44.90 -2.39
C THR A 241 -55.96 -45.00 -2.72
N ALA A 242 -56.31 -44.97 -4.01
CA ALA A 242 -57.70 -45.12 -4.46
C ALA A 242 -58.28 -46.50 -4.09
N LEU A 243 -57.51 -47.58 -4.32
CA LEU A 243 -57.90 -48.94 -3.94
C LEU A 243 -58.06 -49.08 -2.43
N LYS A 244 -57.12 -48.52 -1.64
CA LYS A 244 -57.22 -48.52 -0.18
C LYS A 244 -58.50 -47.84 0.31
N LYS A 245 -58.86 -46.69 -0.26
CA LYS A 245 -60.11 -45.99 0.08
C LYS A 245 -61.35 -46.83 -0.26
N ALA A 246 -61.36 -47.48 -1.43
CA ALA A 246 -62.46 -48.35 -1.85
C ALA A 246 -62.60 -49.59 -0.95
N THR A 247 -61.48 -50.20 -0.54
CA THR A 247 -61.47 -51.36 0.36
C THR A 247 -61.99 -50.99 1.76
N GLU A 248 -61.58 -49.85 2.31
CA GLU A 248 -62.08 -49.36 3.60
C GLU A 248 -63.59 -49.08 3.58
N GLU A 249 -64.12 -48.60 2.46
CA GLU A 249 -65.57 -48.38 2.31
C GLU A 249 -66.35 -49.71 2.26
N LEU A 250 -65.88 -50.68 1.47
CA LEU A 250 -66.45 -52.04 1.44
C LEU A 250 -66.39 -52.71 2.82
N LYS A 251 -65.29 -52.51 3.56
CA LYS A 251 -65.13 -53.02 4.93
C LYS A 251 -66.19 -52.47 5.88
N LYS A 252 -66.47 -51.16 5.82
CA LYS A 252 -67.54 -50.53 6.61
C LYS A 252 -68.91 -51.11 6.26
N GLN A 253 -69.20 -51.27 4.98
CA GLN A 253 -70.47 -51.86 4.54
C GLN A 253 -70.62 -53.31 5.05
N LEU A 254 -69.55 -54.12 4.97
CA LEU A 254 -69.55 -55.50 5.43
C LEU A 254 -69.72 -55.61 6.96
N MET A 255 -69.17 -54.65 7.73
CA MET A 255 -69.41 -54.55 9.18
C MET A 255 -70.87 -54.27 9.52
N MET A 256 -71.60 -53.54 8.67
CA MET A 256 -73.03 -53.24 8.85
C MET A 256 -73.94 -54.40 8.41
N ASN A 257 -73.48 -55.27 7.50
CA ASN A 257 -74.22 -56.45 7.04
C ASN A 257 -73.32 -57.70 6.89
N PRO A 258 -72.98 -58.38 8.00
CA PRO A 258 -71.96 -59.44 8.01
C PRO A 258 -72.34 -60.72 7.26
N SER A 259 -73.64 -60.93 7.01
CA SER A 259 -74.17 -62.15 6.38
C SER A 259 -74.28 -62.03 4.85
N ASP A 260 -73.95 -60.87 4.26
CA ASP A 260 -74.01 -60.67 2.81
C ASP A 260 -72.81 -61.32 2.11
N ALA A 261 -73.06 -62.51 1.55
CA ALA A 261 -72.05 -63.30 0.84
C ALA A 261 -71.46 -62.58 -0.38
N LYS A 262 -72.25 -61.75 -1.10
CA LYS A 262 -71.75 -61.00 -2.27
C LYS A 262 -70.83 -59.87 -1.84
N LEU A 263 -71.19 -59.17 -0.78
CA LEU A 263 -70.37 -58.08 -0.23
C LEU A 263 -69.04 -58.61 0.33
N LYS A 264 -69.07 -59.80 0.95
CA LYS A 264 -67.85 -60.50 1.41
C LYS A 264 -66.92 -60.84 0.24
N GLU A 265 -67.45 -61.41 -0.84
CA GLU A 265 -66.67 -61.73 -2.04
C GLU A 265 -66.08 -60.47 -2.70
N GLN A 266 -66.85 -59.38 -2.77
CA GLN A 266 -66.38 -58.09 -3.28
C GLN A 266 -65.25 -57.50 -2.43
N PHE A 267 -65.39 -57.56 -1.10
CA PHE A 267 -64.36 -57.12 -0.17
C PHE A 267 -63.07 -57.93 -0.34
N GLU A 268 -63.14 -59.26 -0.40
CA GLU A 268 -61.97 -60.13 -0.55
C GLU A 268 -61.23 -59.86 -1.87
N ARG A 269 -61.96 -59.75 -3.00
CA ARG A 269 -61.36 -59.39 -4.30
C ARG A 269 -60.69 -58.02 -4.27
N GLN A 270 -61.30 -57.05 -3.59
CA GLN A 270 -60.78 -55.69 -3.54
C GLN A 270 -59.62 -55.53 -2.56
N SER A 271 -59.61 -56.29 -1.47
CA SER A 271 -58.46 -56.41 -0.56
C SER A 271 -57.25 -56.98 -1.30
N ALA A 272 -57.43 -58.06 -2.07
CA ALA A 272 -56.35 -58.65 -2.88
C ALA A 272 -55.78 -57.66 -3.92
N ARG A 273 -56.64 -56.88 -4.59
CA ARG A 273 -56.21 -55.83 -5.54
C ARG A 273 -55.44 -54.71 -4.85
N MET A 274 -55.91 -54.25 -3.68
CA MET A 274 -55.22 -53.24 -2.87
C MET A 274 -53.84 -53.74 -2.45
N GLU A 275 -53.74 -54.96 -1.91
CA GLU A 275 -52.47 -55.55 -1.49
C GLU A 275 -51.47 -55.66 -2.65
N ALA A 276 -51.93 -56.10 -3.83
CA ALA A 276 -51.12 -56.16 -5.03
C ALA A 276 -50.59 -54.76 -5.44
N ALA A 277 -51.46 -53.75 -5.48
CA ALA A 277 -51.09 -52.38 -5.85
C ALA A 277 -50.13 -51.73 -4.84
N VAL A 278 -50.31 -51.98 -3.53
CA VAL A 278 -49.38 -51.50 -2.49
C VAL A 278 -48.02 -52.16 -2.65
N LYS A 279 -47.98 -53.48 -2.92
CA LYS A 279 -46.72 -54.20 -3.15
C LYS A 279 -45.99 -53.70 -4.39
N GLU A 280 -46.72 -53.42 -5.48
CA GLU A 280 -46.17 -52.83 -6.70
C GLU A 280 -45.62 -51.42 -6.44
N ALA A 281 -46.37 -50.55 -5.76
CA ALA A 281 -45.92 -49.20 -5.41
C ALA A 281 -44.66 -49.22 -4.52
N LEU A 282 -44.56 -50.16 -3.57
CA LEU A 282 -43.36 -50.33 -2.74
C LEU A 282 -42.14 -50.80 -3.55
N LEU A 283 -42.35 -51.71 -4.51
CA LEU A 283 -41.28 -52.15 -5.41
C LEU A 283 -40.78 -50.99 -6.27
N LEU A 284 -41.71 -50.24 -6.87
CA LEU A 284 -41.41 -49.05 -7.65
C LEU A 284 -40.69 -47.98 -6.82
N LYS A 285 -41.04 -47.83 -5.54
CA LYS A 285 -40.35 -46.92 -4.59
C LYS A 285 -38.90 -47.25 -4.45
N ARG A 286 -38.59 -48.51 -4.21
CA ARG A 286 -37.22 -48.97 -4.11
C ARG A 286 -36.44 -48.68 -5.40
N THR A 287 -37.03 -48.97 -6.56
CA THR A 287 -36.38 -48.69 -7.85
C THR A 287 -36.18 -47.20 -8.11
N PHE A 288 -37.11 -46.35 -7.67
CA PHE A 288 -36.97 -44.90 -7.76
C PHE A 288 -35.85 -44.39 -6.85
N ASP A 289 -35.81 -44.83 -5.59
CA ASP A 289 -34.79 -44.42 -4.62
C ASP A 289 -33.37 -44.83 -5.13
N GLU A 290 -33.23 -46.04 -5.68
CA GLU A 290 -32.00 -46.52 -6.31
C GLU A 290 -31.61 -45.68 -7.55
N ALA A 291 -32.57 -45.36 -8.42
CA ALA A 291 -32.34 -44.52 -9.59
C ALA A 291 -31.95 -43.09 -9.21
N GLN A 292 -32.57 -42.52 -8.17
CA GLN A 292 -32.28 -41.19 -7.67
C GLN A 292 -30.88 -41.12 -7.05
N ALA A 293 -30.48 -42.12 -6.27
CA ALA A 293 -29.14 -42.22 -5.72
C ALA A 293 -28.08 -42.33 -6.83
N ALA A 294 -28.33 -43.14 -7.86
CA ALA A 294 -27.45 -43.25 -9.01
C ALA A 294 -27.35 -41.94 -9.81
N ALA A 295 -28.46 -41.21 -9.96
CA ALA A 295 -28.48 -39.90 -10.62
C ALA A 295 -27.60 -38.89 -9.87
N LEU A 296 -27.75 -38.82 -8.55
CA LEU A 296 -26.95 -37.93 -7.70
C LEU A 296 -25.46 -38.25 -7.78
N ALA A 297 -25.08 -39.53 -7.66
CA ALA A 297 -23.70 -39.96 -7.77
C ALA A 297 -23.10 -39.59 -9.15
N SER A 298 -23.85 -39.82 -10.24
CA SER A 298 -23.39 -39.47 -11.58
C SER A 298 -23.28 -37.96 -11.80
N MET A 299 -24.17 -37.16 -11.22
CA MET A 299 -24.09 -35.70 -11.25
C MET A 299 -22.84 -35.17 -10.52
N THR A 300 -22.54 -35.72 -9.34
CA THR A 300 -21.34 -35.36 -8.57
C THR A 300 -20.07 -35.68 -9.35
N GLN A 301 -19.97 -36.89 -9.90
CA GLN A 301 -18.82 -37.29 -10.72
C GLN A 301 -18.64 -36.37 -11.93
N ALA A 302 -19.73 -36.04 -12.64
CA ALA A 302 -19.67 -35.14 -13.79
C ALA A 302 -19.19 -33.72 -13.41
N LYS A 303 -19.64 -33.22 -12.24
CA LYS A 303 -19.19 -31.93 -11.71
C LYS A 303 -17.70 -31.93 -11.38
N GLU A 304 -17.20 -32.96 -10.71
CA GLU A 304 -15.79 -33.10 -10.35
C GLU A 304 -14.88 -33.17 -11.59
N LEU A 305 -15.23 -34.01 -12.57
CA LEU A 305 -14.50 -34.12 -13.83
C LEU A 305 -14.53 -32.82 -14.63
N GLY A 306 -15.67 -32.13 -14.68
CA GLY A 306 -15.79 -30.82 -15.30
C GLY A 306 -14.86 -29.78 -14.66
N GLN A 307 -14.80 -29.74 -13.32
CA GLN A 307 -13.88 -28.86 -12.59
C GLN A 307 -12.41 -29.20 -12.87
N MET A 308 -12.06 -30.49 -12.95
CA MET A 308 -10.70 -30.92 -13.30
C MET A 308 -10.32 -30.55 -14.74
N ALA A 309 -11.23 -30.74 -15.69
CA ALA A 309 -11.02 -30.37 -17.10
C ALA A 309 -10.86 -28.84 -17.26
N ASP A 310 -11.67 -28.05 -16.56
CA ASP A 310 -11.55 -26.59 -16.52
C ASP A 310 -10.23 -26.13 -15.90
N ARG A 311 -9.82 -26.78 -14.81
CA ARG A 311 -8.54 -26.53 -14.14
C ARG A 311 -7.38 -26.81 -15.08
N ALA A 312 -7.38 -27.97 -15.75
CA ALA A 312 -6.37 -28.36 -16.71
C ALA A 312 -6.32 -27.40 -17.91
N GLY A 313 -7.47 -27.00 -18.46
CA GLY A 313 -7.56 -26.05 -19.57
C GLY A 313 -7.05 -24.64 -19.24
N LYS A 314 -6.98 -24.28 -17.95
CA LYS A 314 -6.47 -22.98 -17.47
C LYS A 314 -5.05 -23.07 -16.91
N ALA A 315 -4.45 -24.26 -16.81
CA ALA A 315 -3.17 -24.47 -16.12
C ALA A 315 -2.03 -23.65 -16.74
N LYS A 316 -1.88 -23.71 -18.07
CA LYS A 316 -0.90 -22.89 -18.81
C LYS A 316 -1.07 -21.39 -18.59
N LYS A 317 -2.30 -20.89 -18.69
CA LYS A 317 -2.59 -19.47 -18.46
C LYS A 317 -2.18 -19.03 -17.04
N ARG A 318 -2.41 -19.87 -16.03
CA ARG A 318 -1.99 -19.58 -14.65
C ARG A 318 -0.48 -19.58 -14.49
N ALA A 319 0.24 -20.48 -15.16
CA ALA A 319 1.70 -20.49 -15.17
C ALA A 319 2.26 -19.22 -15.85
N ASP A 320 1.69 -18.82 -16.99
CA ASP A 320 2.04 -17.56 -17.68
C ASP A 320 1.79 -16.33 -16.78
N GLU A 321 0.67 -16.30 -16.05
CA GLU A 321 0.35 -15.23 -15.09
C GLU A 321 1.30 -15.24 -13.89
N ALA A 322 1.64 -16.41 -13.36
CA ALA A 322 2.61 -16.55 -12.28
C ALA A 322 4.02 -16.10 -12.70
N GLN A 323 4.44 -16.39 -13.94
CA GLN A 323 5.71 -15.92 -14.49
C GLN A 323 5.76 -14.39 -14.56
N LYS A 324 4.68 -13.75 -15.02
CA LYS A 324 4.59 -12.28 -15.04
C LYS A 324 4.65 -11.68 -13.64
N CYS A 325 3.98 -12.30 -12.67
CA CYS A 325 4.04 -11.88 -11.28
C CYS A 325 5.47 -11.99 -10.72
N PHE A 326 6.15 -13.11 -10.97
CA PHE A 326 7.54 -13.31 -10.58
C PHE A 326 8.48 -12.24 -11.18
N GLU A 327 8.40 -11.97 -12.48
CA GLU A 327 9.22 -10.93 -13.11
C GLU A 327 8.93 -9.53 -12.55
N ALA A 328 7.66 -9.20 -12.28
CA ALA A 328 7.31 -7.93 -11.67
C ALA A 328 7.90 -7.79 -10.25
N MET A 329 7.85 -8.84 -9.43
CA MET A 329 8.46 -8.83 -8.10
C MET A 329 9.99 -8.79 -8.16
N ARG A 330 10.60 -9.40 -9.18
CA ARG A 330 12.06 -9.35 -9.39
C ARG A 330 12.52 -7.93 -9.69
N LEU A 331 11.83 -7.23 -10.58
CA LEU A 331 12.12 -5.83 -10.91
C LEU A 331 11.91 -4.90 -9.71
N LEU A 332 10.88 -5.15 -8.89
CA LEU A 332 10.63 -4.39 -7.66
C LEU A 332 11.75 -4.57 -6.63
N GLU A 333 12.22 -5.81 -6.42
CA GLU A 333 13.34 -6.09 -5.52
C GLU A 333 14.63 -5.42 -6.00
N GLU A 334 14.93 -5.51 -7.31
CA GLU A 334 16.09 -4.89 -7.92
C GLU A 334 16.07 -3.37 -7.79
N TYR A 335 14.92 -2.73 -8.06
CA TYR A 335 14.73 -1.30 -7.87
C TYR A 335 14.99 -0.88 -6.42
N ASN A 336 14.37 -1.56 -5.46
CA ASN A 336 14.54 -1.23 -4.03
C ASN A 336 15.97 -1.46 -3.55
N ARG A 337 16.65 -2.49 -4.08
CA ARG A 337 18.08 -2.74 -3.82
C ARG A 337 18.93 -1.58 -4.33
N THR A 338 18.72 -1.12 -5.57
CA THR A 338 19.47 0.01 -6.13
C THR A 338 19.23 1.32 -5.36
N VAL A 339 18.00 1.57 -4.88
CA VAL A 339 17.71 2.72 -4.01
C VAL A 339 18.52 2.63 -2.71
N LEU A 340 18.54 1.46 -2.08
CA LEU A 340 19.30 1.23 -0.84
C LEU A 340 20.82 1.38 -1.05
N GLU A 341 21.34 0.91 -2.17
CA GLU A 341 22.77 1.05 -2.54
C GLU A 341 23.14 2.54 -2.70
N LYS A 342 22.31 3.33 -3.39
CA LYS A 342 22.54 4.78 -3.55
C LYS A 342 22.55 5.51 -2.22
N LEU A 343 21.60 5.20 -1.32
CA LEU A 343 21.56 5.77 0.02
C LEU A 343 22.70 5.29 0.93
N SER A 344 23.38 4.20 0.60
CA SER A 344 24.55 3.71 1.34
C SER A 344 25.86 4.32 0.86
N LEU A 345 25.87 4.93 -0.32
CA LEU A 345 27.01 5.66 -0.90
C LEU A 345 27.02 7.16 -0.54
N GLN A 346 25.88 7.69 -0.07
CA GLN A 346 25.70 9.05 0.44
C GLN A 346 25.94 9.13 1.94
#